data_AF-A0A1H7SKL8-F1
#
_entry.id   AF-A0A1H7SKL8-F1
#
_cell.length_a   1.000
_cell.length_b   1.000
_cell.length_c   1.000
_cell.angle_alpha   90.00
_cell.angle_beta   90.00
_cell.angle_gamma   90.00
#
_symmetry.space_group_name_H-M   'P 1'
#
loop_
_entity.id
_entity.type
_entity.pdbx_description
1 polymer ?
#
loop_
_entity_poly.entity_id
_entity_poly.type
_entity_poly.pdbx_seq_one_letter_code
_entity_poly.pdbx_strand_id
1 'polypeptide(L)'
;MIPRGMVAASLGLSETTDALPPGDLPLDRFAVRLIGYLSTPDAEADTPDAWTGAVMDALIADDPDLALAAIRAGAGLPGAAVLADPLAELGASDPVMRDRIETQAGDDADLGALVSAIEG
;
A
#
# COMPACT_ATOMS: atom_id res chain seq x y z
N MET A 1 -5.21 3.98 -9.85
CA MET A 1 -5.81 2.62 -9.93
C MET A 1 -4.65 1.64 -9.99
N ILE A 2 -4.77 0.46 -9.40
CA ILE A 2 -3.77 -0.61 -9.47
C ILE A 2 -4.15 -1.53 -10.64
N PRO A 3 -3.27 -1.75 -11.62
CA PRO A 3 -3.56 -2.60 -12.76
C PRO A 3 -4.00 -4.01 -12.34
N ARG A 4 -5.05 -4.55 -12.96
CA ARG A 4 -5.51 -5.92 -12.65
C ARG A 4 -4.39 -6.96 -12.81
N GLY A 5 -3.56 -6.82 -13.85
CA GLY A 5 -2.43 -7.73 -14.10
C GLY A 5 -1.41 -7.74 -12.96
N MET A 6 -1.17 -6.58 -12.34
CA MET A 6 -0.29 -6.47 -11.17
C MET A 6 -0.88 -7.18 -9.95
N VAL A 7 -2.18 -7.00 -9.70
CA VAL A 7 -2.88 -7.74 -8.63
C VAL A 7 -2.86 -9.25 -8.91
N ALA A 8 -2.96 -9.68 -10.17
CA ALA A 8 -2.83 -11.10 -10.51
C ALA A 8 -1.41 -11.62 -10.23
N ALA A 9 -0.39 -10.89 -10.71
CA ALA A 9 1.00 -11.27 -10.56
C ALA A 9 1.44 -11.36 -9.09
N SER A 10 1.04 -10.40 -8.25
CA SER A 10 1.36 -10.40 -6.81
C SER A 10 0.75 -11.59 -6.06
N LEU A 11 -0.31 -12.19 -6.60
CA LEU A 11 -0.97 -13.37 -6.06
C LEU A 11 -0.53 -14.68 -6.73
N GLY A 12 0.50 -14.63 -7.59
CA GLY A 12 0.98 -15.79 -8.34
C GLY A 12 -0.02 -16.32 -9.38
N LEU A 13 -0.98 -15.49 -9.80
CA LEU A 13 -1.99 -15.84 -10.79
C LEU A 13 -1.54 -15.43 -12.20
N SER A 14 -2.07 -16.11 -13.22
CA SER A 14 -1.91 -15.68 -14.62
C SER A 14 -2.56 -14.32 -14.85
N GLU A 15 -1.97 -13.49 -15.70
CA GLU A 15 -2.55 -12.20 -16.13
C GLU A 15 -3.94 -12.34 -16.74
N THR A 16 -4.24 -13.50 -17.34
CA THR A 16 -5.54 -13.82 -17.94
C THR A 16 -6.49 -14.57 -16.99
N THR A 17 -6.21 -14.59 -15.68
CA THR A 17 -7.04 -15.29 -14.70
C THR A 17 -8.47 -14.74 -14.68
N ASP A 18 -9.45 -15.62 -14.48
CA ASP A 18 -10.85 -15.28 -14.22
C ASP A 18 -11.18 -15.24 -12.71
N ALA A 19 -10.21 -15.56 -11.85
CA ALA A 19 -10.36 -15.57 -10.40
C ALA A 19 -10.49 -14.16 -9.76
N LEU A 20 -10.15 -13.10 -10.50
CA LEU A 20 -10.24 -11.72 -10.02
C LEU A 20 -11.47 -10.98 -10.59
N PRO A 21 -12.06 -10.02 -9.86
CA PRO A 21 -13.10 -9.13 -10.37
C PRO A 21 -12.63 -8.27 -11.55
N PRO A 22 -13.43 -8.07 -12.62
CA PRO A 22 -13.04 -7.33 -13.82
C PRO A 22 -12.62 -5.89 -13.53
N GLY A 23 -11.61 -5.43 -14.27
CA GLY A 23 -11.09 -4.06 -14.18
C GLY A 23 -9.98 -3.86 -13.15
N ASP A 24 -9.37 -2.67 -13.20
CA ASP A 24 -8.32 -2.26 -12.28
C ASP A 24 -8.90 -1.98 -10.88
N LEU A 25 -8.06 -2.10 -9.87
CA LEU A 25 -8.44 -1.89 -8.48
C LEU A 25 -8.30 -0.41 -8.08
N PRO A 26 -9.35 0.27 -7.57
CA PRO A 26 -9.23 1.63 -7.07
C PRO A 26 -8.30 1.75 -5.87
N LEU A 27 -7.50 2.83 -5.82
CA LEU A 27 -6.50 3.05 -4.77
C LEU A 27 -7.16 3.27 -3.40
N ASP A 28 -8.25 4.02 -3.37
CA ASP A 28 -9.08 4.25 -2.17
C ASP A 28 -9.67 2.92 -1.65
N ARG A 29 -10.20 2.08 -2.55
CA ARG A 29 -10.72 0.77 -2.18
C ARG A 29 -9.62 -0.15 -1.64
N PHE A 30 -8.45 -0.14 -2.29
CA PHE A 30 -7.30 -0.91 -1.84
C PHE A 30 -6.82 -0.44 -0.47
N ALA A 31 -6.64 0.86 -0.27
CA ALA A 31 -6.18 1.45 0.98
C ALA A 31 -7.09 1.10 2.16
N VAL A 32 -8.42 1.17 1.99
CA VAL A 32 -9.38 0.75 3.03
C VAL A 32 -9.18 -0.71 3.44
N ARG A 33 -8.96 -1.60 2.46
CA ARG A 33 -8.76 -3.03 2.69
C ARG A 33 -7.41 -3.32 3.35
N LEU A 34 -6.36 -2.64 2.90
CA LEU A 34 -5.02 -2.76 3.48
C LEU A 34 -5.01 -2.30 4.94
N ILE A 35 -5.62 -1.15 5.25
CA ILE A 35 -5.74 -0.68 6.64
C ILE A 35 -6.46 -1.73 7.50
N GLY A 36 -7.55 -2.30 6.99
CA GLY A 36 -8.29 -3.36 7.69
C GLY A 36 -7.43 -4.60 7.96
N TYR A 37 -6.66 -5.05 6.97
CA TYR A 37 -5.73 -6.16 7.10
C TYR A 37 -4.64 -5.87 8.13
N LEU A 38 -3.92 -4.75 8.01
CA LEU A 38 -2.83 -4.36 8.92
C LEU A 38 -3.31 -4.07 10.34
N SER A 39 -4.57 -3.69 10.51
CA SER A 39 -5.19 -3.50 11.84
C SER A 39 -5.63 -4.81 12.50
N THR A 40 -5.59 -5.94 11.77
CA THR A 40 -6.00 -7.24 12.31
C THR A 40 -4.84 -7.85 13.11
N PRO A 41 -4.99 -8.04 14.43
CA PRO A 41 -3.96 -8.71 15.23
C PRO A 41 -3.82 -10.16 14.78
N ASP A 42 -2.58 -10.66 14.76
CA ASP A 42 -2.25 -12.03 14.37
C ASP A 42 -2.77 -12.40 12.96
N ALA A 43 -2.71 -11.45 12.01
CA ALA A 43 -3.11 -11.72 10.64
C ALA A 43 -2.21 -12.80 10.00
N GLU A 44 -2.84 -13.85 9.46
CA GLU A 44 -2.20 -14.97 8.77
C GLU A 44 -2.54 -14.94 7.27
N ALA A 45 -1.98 -15.87 6.50
CA ALA A 45 -2.24 -15.97 5.06
C ALA A 45 -3.72 -16.24 4.72
N ASP A 46 -4.47 -16.84 5.64
CA ASP A 46 -5.91 -17.12 5.49
C ASP A 46 -6.80 -15.98 6.00
N THR A 47 -6.22 -14.92 6.57
CA THR A 47 -6.98 -13.75 7.04
C THR A 47 -7.68 -13.07 5.86
N PRO A 48 -8.96 -12.69 6.00
CA PRO A 48 -9.63 -11.87 5.02
C PRO A 48 -8.78 -10.64 4.68
N ASP A 49 -8.58 -10.38 3.40
CA ASP A 49 -7.74 -9.28 2.90
C ASP A 49 -6.22 -9.43 3.06
N ALA A 50 -5.68 -10.60 3.40
CA ALA A 50 -4.23 -10.89 3.36
C ALA A 50 -3.60 -10.65 1.98
N TRP A 51 -4.39 -10.77 0.91
CA TRP A 51 -3.98 -10.40 -0.45
C TRP A 51 -3.50 -8.95 -0.56
N THR A 52 -3.95 -8.05 0.32
CA THR A 52 -3.55 -6.64 0.28
C THR A 52 -2.11 -6.41 0.72
N GLY A 53 -1.62 -7.19 1.68
CA GLY A 53 -0.20 -7.20 2.05
C GLY A 53 0.66 -7.61 0.87
N ALA A 54 0.36 -8.76 0.26
CA ALA A 54 1.09 -9.23 -0.92
C ALA A 54 1.08 -8.24 -2.10
N VAL A 55 -0.05 -7.55 -2.33
CA VAL A 55 -0.12 -6.48 -3.35
C VAL A 55 0.75 -5.28 -2.95
N MET A 56 0.74 -4.86 -1.68
CA MET A 56 1.58 -3.74 -1.23
C MET A 56 3.07 -4.08 -1.34
N ASP A 57 3.48 -5.28 -0.94
CA ASP A 57 4.88 -5.73 -1.06
C ASP A 57 5.33 -5.70 -2.54
N ALA A 58 4.48 -6.20 -3.44
CA ALA A 58 4.75 -6.17 -4.88
C ALA A 58 4.79 -4.73 -5.42
N LEU A 59 3.91 -3.84 -4.96
CA LEU A 59 3.96 -2.43 -5.33
C LEU A 59 5.26 -1.78 -4.88
N ILE A 60 5.69 -1.99 -3.63
CA ILE A 60 6.95 -1.43 -3.12
C ILE A 60 8.14 -1.91 -3.96
N ALA A 61 8.14 -3.18 -4.36
CA ALA A 61 9.22 -3.78 -5.14
C ALA A 61 9.22 -3.36 -6.62
N ASP A 62 8.06 -3.34 -7.27
CA ASP A 62 7.95 -3.25 -8.73
C ASP A 62 7.45 -1.88 -9.24
N ASP A 63 6.70 -1.13 -8.43
CA ASP A 63 6.15 0.18 -8.77
C ASP A 63 6.03 1.09 -7.52
N PRO A 64 7.16 1.57 -6.98
CA PRO A 64 7.20 2.34 -5.72
C PRO A 64 6.41 3.65 -5.80
N ASP A 65 6.27 4.20 -7.01
CA ASP A 65 5.40 5.33 -7.32
C ASP A 65 3.93 5.03 -7.02
N LEU A 66 3.44 3.88 -7.50
CA LEU A 66 2.08 3.42 -7.26
C LEU A 66 1.88 2.96 -5.81
N ALA A 67 2.92 2.40 -5.16
CA ALA A 67 2.92 2.11 -3.73
C ALA A 67 2.67 3.40 -2.91
N LEU A 68 3.43 4.47 -3.18
CA LEU A 68 3.23 5.75 -2.49
C LEU A 68 1.82 6.31 -2.76
N ALA A 69 1.33 6.22 -4.00
CA ALA A 69 -0.01 6.67 -4.35
C ALA A 69 -1.10 5.90 -3.57
N ALA A 70 -0.91 4.59 -3.33
CA ALA A 70 -1.81 3.77 -2.53
C ALA A 70 -1.79 4.16 -1.05
N ILE A 71 -0.61 4.37 -0.46
CA ILE A 71 -0.46 4.83 0.93
C ILE A 71 -1.13 6.20 1.11
N ARG A 72 -0.87 7.15 0.20
CA ARG A 72 -1.49 8.48 0.24
C ARG A 72 -3.00 8.46 0.12
N ALA A 73 -3.56 7.55 -0.69
CA ALA A 73 -5.01 7.36 -0.77
C ALA A 73 -5.62 6.90 0.57
N GLY A 74 -4.83 6.29 1.45
CA GLY A 74 -5.22 5.86 2.77
C GLY A 74 -4.86 6.79 3.93
N ALA A 75 -3.94 7.74 3.72
CA ALA A 75 -3.33 8.52 4.81
C ALA A 75 -4.34 9.31 5.65
N GLY A 76 -5.41 9.83 5.04
CA GLY A 76 -6.48 10.56 5.74
C GLY A 76 -7.63 9.69 6.27
N LEU A 77 -7.53 8.36 6.17
CA LEU A 77 -8.59 7.45 6.57
C LEU A 77 -8.50 7.05 8.06
N PRO A 78 -9.62 6.65 8.69
CA PRO A 78 -9.58 6.06 10.02
C PRO A 78 -8.66 4.84 10.07
N GLY A 79 -7.74 4.80 11.04
CA GLY A 79 -6.77 3.71 11.19
C GLY A 79 -5.51 3.83 10.33
N ALA A 80 -5.33 4.93 9.59
CA ALA A 80 -4.18 5.12 8.69
C ALA A 80 -2.80 4.96 9.34
N ALA A 81 -2.67 5.09 10.67
CA ALA A 81 -1.40 4.95 11.38
C ALA A 81 -0.67 3.62 11.06
N VAL A 82 -1.40 2.54 10.77
CA VAL A 82 -0.81 1.25 10.38
C VAL A 82 -0.09 1.28 9.03
N LEU A 83 -0.31 2.32 8.22
CA LEU A 83 0.40 2.54 6.96
C LEU A 83 1.80 3.12 7.17
N ALA A 84 2.18 3.48 8.40
CA ALA A 84 3.54 3.93 8.72
C ALA A 84 4.58 2.83 8.38
N ASP A 85 4.27 1.56 8.66
CA ASP A 85 5.17 0.45 8.39
C ASP A 85 5.47 0.26 6.88
N PRO A 86 4.47 0.09 5.99
CA PRO A 86 4.75 0.01 4.55
C PRO A 86 5.34 1.31 3.98
N LEU A 87 5.05 2.48 4.57
CA LEU A 87 5.70 3.73 4.18
C LEU A 87 7.19 3.75 4.55
N ALA A 88 7.54 3.23 5.72
CA ALA A 88 8.94 3.10 6.16
C ALA A 88 9.70 2.11 5.25
N GLU A 89 9.07 0.98 4.92
CA GLU A 89 9.63 0.01 3.97
C GLU A 89 9.86 0.63 2.60
N LEU A 90 8.88 1.36 2.08
CA LEU A 90 9.01 2.10 0.82
C LEU A 90 10.13 3.14 0.85
N GLY A 91 10.29 3.87 1.95
CA GLY A 91 11.40 4.81 2.11
C GLY A 91 12.76 4.13 2.24
N ALA A 92 12.80 2.89 2.73
CA ALA A 92 14.01 2.11 2.86
C ALA A 92 14.44 1.42 1.55
N SER A 93 13.53 1.28 0.58
CA SER A 93 13.81 0.59 -0.68
C SER A 93 14.82 1.34 -1.58
N ASP A 94 14.74 2.68 -1.60
CA ASP A 94 15.64 3.54 -2.39
C ASP A 94 15.72 4.98 -1.84
N PRO A 95 16.92 5.62 -1.81
CA PRO A 95 17.08 6.99 -1.33
C PRO A 95 16.27 8.06 -2.09
N VAL A 96 16.06 7.90 -3.40
CA VAL A 96 15.23 8.83 -4.18
C VAL A 96 13.77 8.73 -3.73
N MET A 97 13.32 7.52 -3.38
CA MET A 97 11.98 7.31 -2.85
C MET A 97 11.82 7.96 -1.48
N ARG A 98 12.83 7.85 -0.61
CA ARG A 98 12.86 8.57 0.66
C ARG A 98 12.73 10.08 0.50
N ASP A 99 13.58 10.70 -0.32
CA ASP A 99 13.56 12.15 -0.56
C ASP A 99 12.19 12.61 -1.10
N ARG A 100 11.56 11.77 -1.93
CA ARG A 100 10.25 12.04 -2.48
C ARG A 100 9.13 11.93 -1.45
N ILE A 101 9.18 10.96 -0.55
CA ILE A 101 8.24 10.85 0.58
C ILE A 101 8.35 12.11 1.45
N GLU A 102 9.57 12.51 1.83
CA GLU A 102 9.83 13.71 2.64
C GLU A 102 9.30 14.97 1.95
N THR A 103 9.54 15.11 0.63
CA THR A 103 9.02 16.23 -0.16
C THR A 103 7.50 16.27 -0.15
N GLN A 104 6.83 15.14 -0.44
CA GLN A 104 5.36 15.10 -0.50
C GLN A 104 4.70 15.28 0.87
N ALA A 105 5.34 14.78 1.93
CA ALA A 105 4.88 14.96 3.31
C ALA A 105 4.87 16.44 3.73
N GLY A 106 5.72 17.29 3.14
CA GLY A 106 5.69 18.73 3.35
C GLY A 106 4.44 19.43 2.79
N ASP A 107 3.81 18.84 1.77
CA ASP A 107 2.63 19.39 1.09
C ASP A 107 1.32 18.67 1.47
N ASP A 108 1.41 17.49 2.09
CA ASP A 108 0.30 16.59 2.40
C ASP A 108 0.31 16.28 3.91
N ALA A 109 -0.56 16.95 4.66
CA ALA A 109 -0.58 16.86 6.12
C ALA A 109 -0.85 15.45 6.65
N ASP A 110 -1.68 14.67 5.93
CA ASP A 110 -2.00 13.30 6.33
C ASP A 110 -0.79 12.38 6.10
N LEU A 111 -0.09 12.53 4.97
CA LEU A 111 1.17 11.83 4.75
C LEU A 111 2.25 12.26 5.75
N GLY A 112 2.33 13.56 6.08
CA GLY A 112 3.26 14.09 7.08
C GLY A 112 3.04 13.50 8.48
N ALA A 113 1.78 13.23 8.84
CA ALA A 113 1.46 12.53 10.09
C ALA A 113 1.99 11.10 10.10
N LEU A 114 1.91 10.38 8.98
CA LEU A 114 2.48 9.03 8.85
C LEU A 114 4.01 9.05 8.95
N VAL A 115 4.69 9.98 8.26
CA VAL A 115 6.15 10.13 8.35
C VAL A 115 6.59 10.40 9.79
N SER A 116 5.89 11.29 10.49
CA SER A 116 6.19 11.59 11.90
C SER A 116 6.00 10.37 12.81
N ALA A 117 5.09 9.45 12.47
CA ALA A 117 4.86 8.22 13.22
C ALA A 117 5.99 7.18 13.04
N ILE A 118 6.77 7.26 11.95
CA ILE A 118 7.93 6.39 11.71
C ILE A 118 9.14 6.83 12.55
N GLU A 119 9.27 8.13 12.81
CA GLU A 119 10.42 8.74 13.49
C GLU A 119 10.31 8.77 15.03
N GLY A 120 9.12 8.53 15.57
CA GLY A 120 8.80 8.59 17.01
C GLY A 120 8.93 7.26 17.72
#